data_AF-A0A4Q7Q0V9-F1
#
_entry.id   AF-A0A4Q7Q0V9-F1
#
_cell.length_a   1.000
_cell.length_b   1.000
_cell.length_c   1.000
_cell.angle_alpha   90.00
_cell.angle_beta   90.00
_cell.angle_gamma   90.00
#
_symmetry.space_group_name_H-M   'P 1'
#
loop_
_entity.id
_entity.type
_entity.pdbx_description
1 polymer ?
#
loop_
_entity_poly.entity_id
_entity_poly.type
_entity_poly.pdbx_seq_one_letter_code
_entity_poly.pdbx_strand_id
1 'polypeptide(L)'
;MIVLGSNADLFGDVRRTLLADSRFIDAGDTIHCDGAAAPLTNIYAVDVNPAEWEDWDSTGGMPDPRTMSTLVLECRSAAWVAEVGEILARGIDAPIWFVDSADTVWPADQIDAERVALG
;
A
#
# COMPACT_ATOMS: atom_id res chain seq x y z
N MET A 1 4.86 5.13 -3.02
CA MET A 1 3.94 4.99 -1.87
C MET A 1 4.35 3.74 -1.11
N ILE A 2 4.38 3.77 0.21
CA ILE A 2 4.63 2.59 1.03
C ILE A 2 3.29 2.09 1.56
N VAL A 3 3.10 0.77 1.61
CA VAL A 3 1.93 0.13 2.22
C VAL A 3 2.40 -0.69 3.42
N LEU A 4 1.76 -0.49 4.56
CA LEU A 4 2.12 -1.12 5.83
C LEU A 4 0.94 -1.92 6.39
N GLY A 5 1.24 -3.07 6.97
CA GLY A 5 0.27 -3.92 7.66
C GLY A 5 0.94 -4.71 8.79
N SER A 6 0.18 -4.98 9.85
CA SER A 6 0.67 -5.73 11.02
C SER A 6 0.71 -7.24 10.82
N ASN A 7 0.20 -7.74 9.68
CA ASN A 7 0.23 -9.14 9.28
C ASN A 7 1.58 -9.51 8.66
N ALA A 8 2.17 -10.62 9.12
CA ALA A 8 3.43 -11.14 8.57
C ALA A 8 3.31 -11.61 7.11
N ASP A 9 2.10 -11.94 6.64
CA ASP A 9 1.80 -12.33 5.25
C ASP A 9 1.03 -11.24 4.48
N LEU A 10 1.38 -9.97 4.73
CA LEU A 10 0.72 -8.83 4.06
C LEU A 10 0.68 -8.97 2.54
N PHE A 11 1.79 -9.39 1.93
CA PHE A 11 1.84 -9.54 0.49
C PHE A 11 0.88 -10.62 -0.02
N GLY A 12 0.76 -11.76 0.68
CA GLY A 12 -0.20 -12.81 0.35
C GLY A 12 -1.65 -12.32 0.41
N ASP A 13 -1.99 -11.54 1.44
CA ASP A 13 -3.32 -10.95 1.60
C ASP A 13 -3.63 -9.90 0.53
N VAL A 14 -2.69 -9.00 0.24
CA VAL A 14 -2.81 -7.99 -0.82
C VAL A 14 -2.92 -8.64 -2.19
N ARG A 15 -2.11 -9.66 -2.47
CA ARG A 15 -2.16 -10.45 -3.72
C ARG A 15 -3.52 -11.11 -3.90
N ARG A 16 -4.00 -11.85 -2.90
CA ARG A 16 -5.31 -12.52 -2.94
C ARG A 16 -6.44 -11.52 -3.17
N THR A 17 -6.37 -10.34 -2.54
CA THR A 17 -7.40 -9.32 -2.61
C THR A 17 -7.41 -8.62 -3.97
N LEU A 18 -6.26 -8.16 -4.46
CA LEU A 18 -6.18 -7.42 -5.72
C LEU A 18 -6.40 -8.31 -6.94
N LEU A 19 -5.98 -9.58 -6.90
CA LEU A 19 -6.23 -10.53 -8.00
C LEU A 19 -7.71 -10.95 -8.13
N ALA A 20 -8.57 -10.57 -7.17
CA ALA A 20 -10.02 -10.68 -7.35
C ALA A 20 -10.58 -9.59 -8.29
N ASP A 21 -9.82 -8.53 -8.54
CA ASP A 21 -10.14 -7.47 -9.50
C ASP A 21 -9.39 -7.72 -10.82
N SER A 22 -10.14 -7.77 -11.93
CA SER A 22 -9.61 -8.14 -13.25
C SER A 22 -8.59 -7.15 -13.82
N ARG A 23 -8.42 -5.98 -13.21
CA ARG A 23 -7.42 -4.98 -13.61
C ARG A 23 -6.02 -5.32 -13.11
N PHE A 24 -5.90 -6.21 -12.13
CA PHE A 24 -4.63 -6.67 -11.61
C PHE A 24 -4.25 -8.05 -12.15
N ILE A 25 -2.96 -8.23 -12.36
CA ILE A 25 -2.34 -9.44 -12.90
C ILE A 25 -1.24 -9.87 -11.93
N ASP A 26 -1.11 -11.17 -11.80
CA ASP A 26 -0.03 -11.78 -11.06
C ASP A 26 1.25 -11.82 -11.91
N ALA A 27 2.27 -11.10 -11.49
CA ALA A 27 3.58 -11.05 -12.15
C ALA A 27 4.67 -11.75 -11.31
N GLY A 28 4.30 -12.72 -10.47
CA GLY A 28 5.24 -13.53 -9.69
C GLY A 28 5.50 -12.95 -8.30
N ASP A 29 6.55 -12.14 -8.17
CA ASP A 29 6.91 -11.39 -6.94
C ASP A 29 6.23 -10.01 -6.86
N THR A 30 5.47 -9.66 -7.91
CA THR A 30 4.83 -8.37 -8.08
C THR A 30 3.36 -8.55 -8.48
N ILE A 31 2.49 -7.70 -7.99
CA ILE A 31 1.11 -7.52 -8.46
C ILE A 31 1.10 -6.31 -9.41
N HIS A 32 0.57 -6.49 -10.61
CA HIS A 32 0.73 -5.53 -11.70
C HIS A 32 -0.61 -5.09 -12.26
N CYS A 33 -0.77 -3.79 -12.54
CA CYS A 33 -1.79 -3.25 -13.43
C CYS A 33 -1.07 -2.60 -14.62
N ASP A 34 -1.43 -2.98 -15.84
CA ASP A 34 -0.68 -2.67 -17.08
C ASP A 34 -0.90 -1.27 -17.65
N GLY A 35 -1.80 -0.48 -17.06
CA GLY A 35 -2.14 0.84 -17.56
C GLY A 35 -3.32 0.89 -18.55
N ALA A 36 -3.88 -0.26 -18.96
CA ALA A 36 -4.89 -0.31 -20.02
C ALA A 36 -6.29 0.05 -19.50
N ALA A 37 -6.69 -0.49 -18.34
CA ALA A 37 -8.02 -0.29 -17.75
C ALA A 37 -7.99 0.53 -16.44
N ALA A 38 -6.81 0.70 -15.86
CA ALA A 38 -6.52 1.54 -14.70
C ALA A 38 -5.06 2.00 -14.77
N PRO A 39 -4.64 2.99 -13.97
CA PRO A 39 -3.26 3.49 -14.01
C PRO A 39 -2.21 2.41 -13.76
N LEU A 40 -1.11 2.48 -14.50
CA LEU A 40 0.04 1.60 -14.36
C LEU A 40 0.45 1.53 -12.88
N THR A 41 0.46 0.32 -12.33
CA THR A 41 0.71 0.09 -10.91
C THR A 41 1.52 -1.17 -10.69
N ASN A 42 2.54 -1.09 -9.84
CA ASN A 42 3.24 -2.26 -9.32
C ASN A 42 3.13 -2.28 -7.81
N ILE A 43 2.89 -3.47 -7.23
CA ILE A 43 2.91 -3.70 -5.79
C ILE A 43 3.76 -4.91 -5.49
N TYR A 44 4.80 -4.75 -4.67
CA TYR A 44 5.73 -5.83 -4.32
C TYR A 44 6.21 -5.69 -2.88
N ALA A 45 6.58 -6.82 -2.29
CA ALA A 45 7.13 -6.86 -0.94
C ALA A 45 8.57 -6.33 -0.92
N VAL A 46 8.93 -5.65 0.17
CA VAL A 46 10.30 -5.20 0.41
C VAL A 46 10.72 -5.54 1.83
N ASP A 47 11.95 -6.02 1.97
CA ASP A 47 12.58 -6.20 3.27
C ASP A 47 13.20 -4.86 3.68
N VAL A 48 12.53 -4.14 4.59
CA VAL A 48 13.02 -2.87 5.15
C VAL A 48 13.74 -3.15 6.46
N ASN A 49 14.96 -2.65 6.58
CA ASN A 49 15.68 -2.73 7.85
C ASN A 49 14.96 -1.85 8.90
N PRO A 50 14.62 -2.35 10.11
CA PRO A 50 13.98 -1.55 11.14
C PRO A 50 14.70 -0.23 11.47
N ALA A 51 16.01 -0.14 11.27
CA ALA A 51 16.79 1.08 11.44
C ALA A 51 16.40 2.20 10.46
N GLU A 52 15.85 1.88 9.29
CA GLU A 52 15.36 2.88 8.33
C GLU A 52 14.11 3.63 8.84
N TRP A 53 13.44 3.09 9.86
CA TRP A 53 12.32 3.73 10.53
C TRP A 53 12.72 4.45 11.82
N GLU A 54 13.99 4.44 12.23
CA GLU A 54 14.43 4.91 13.56
C GLU A 54 14.15 6.40 13.78
N ASP A 55 14.33 7.21 12.73
CA ASP A 55 14.11 8.67 12.77
C ASP A 55 12.67 9.08 12.41
N TRP A 56 11.78 8.10 12.17
CA TRP A 56 10.44 8.37 11.67
C TRP A 56 9.40 8.30 12.80
N ASP A 57 8.96 9.47 13.28
CA ASP A 57 7.87 9.59 14.25
C ASP A 57 6.53 9.42 13.53
N SER A 58 5.96 8.22 13.58
CA SER A 58 4.66 7.93 12.97
C SER A 58 3.57 8.79 13.60
N THR A 59 3.00 9.71 12.83
CA THR A 59 1.80 10.46 13.21
C THR A 59 0.55 9.70 12.73
N GLY A 60 -0.58 9.83 13.42
CA GLY A 60 -1.86 9.28 12.92
C GLY A 60 -2.31 7.92 13.46
N GLY A 61 -1.79 7.46 14.59
CA GLY A 61 -2.33 6.29 15.31
C GLY A 61 -2.00 4.92 14.69
N MET A 62 -1.11 4.89 13.70
CA MET A 62 -0.52 3.66 13.20
C MET A 62 0.39 3.01 14.27
N PRO A 63 0.39 1.67 14.41
CA PRO A 63 1.35 0.95 15.23
C PRO A 63 2.80 1.20 14.79
N ASP A 64 3.75 0.78 15.63
CA ASP A 64 5.18 0.91 15.33
C ASP A 64 5.56 0.23 14.00
N PRO A 65 5.98 0.98 12.97
CA PRO A 65 6.28 0.44 11.63
C PRO A 65 7.41 -0.58 11.65
N ARG A 66 8.28 -0.56 12.66
CA ARG A 66 9.37 -1.55 12.83
C ARG A 66 8.86 -2.97 13.08
N THR A 67 7.57 -3.10 13.42
CA THR A 67 6.91 -4.39 13.66
C THR A 67 6.02 -4.83 12.51
N MET A 68 5.98 -4.06 11.42
CA MET A 68 5.04 -4.22 10.32
C MET A 68 5.71 -4.80 9.08
N SER A 69 4.91 -5.45 8.23
CA SER A 69 5.32 -5.83 6.89
C SER A 69 5.19 -4.63 5.95
N THR A 70 6.12 -4.52 5.01
CA THR A 70 6.22 -3.38 4.09
C THR A 70 6.08 -3.82 2.64
N LEU A 71 5.19 -3.16 1.91
CA LEU A 71 5.13 -3.25 0.46
C LEU A 71 5.44 -1.87 -0.14
N VAL A 72 5.95 -1.87 -1.37
CA VAL A 72 6.01 -0.68 -2.21
C VAL A 72 4.83 -0.71 -3.17
N LEU A 73 4.12 0.42 -3.27
CA LEU A 73 3.16 0.69 -4.33
C LEU A 73 3.71 1.80 -5.22
N GLU A 74 4.01 1.45 -6.46
CA GLU A 74 4.42 2.36 -7.52
C GLU A 74 3.18 2.75 -8.32
N CYS A 75 2.72 3.99 -8.20
CA CYS A 75 1.65 4.54 -9.01
C CYS A 75 1.78 6.06 -9.08
N ARG A 76 1.38 6.65 -10.21
CA ARG A 76 1.38 8.12 -10.43
C ARG A 76 -0.01 8.74 -10.34
N SER A 77 -1.02 8.00 -9.91
CA SER A 77 -2.40 8.48 -9.79
C SER A 77 -2.88 8.41 -8.35
N ALA A 78 -3.08 9.56 -7.71
CA ALA A 78 -3.56 9.64 -6.33
C ALA A 78 -4.98 9.08 -6.18
N ALA A 79 -5.84 9.34 -7.17
CA ALA A 79 -7.19 8.79 -7.23
C ALA A 79 -7.16 7.25 -7.28
N TRP A 80 -6.21 6.67 -8.01
CA TRP A 80 -6.05 5.23 -8.07
C TRP A 80 -5.49 4.65 -6.76
N VAL A 81 -4.55 5.34 -6.12
CA VAL A 81 -4.06 4.94 -4.80
C VAL A 81 -5.21 4.89 -3.78
N ALA A 82 -6.10 5.89 -3.79
CA ALA A 82 -7.28 5.89 -2.93
C ALA A 82 -8.22 4.70 -3.24
N GLU A 83 -8.49 4.44 -4.52
CA GLU A 83 -9.32 3.30 -4.93
C GLU A 83 -8.70 1.95 -4.51
N VAL A 84 -7.38 1.79 -4.67
CA VAL A 84 -6.66 0.60 -4.19
C VAL A 84 -6.78 0.47 -2.67
N GLY A 85 -6.63 1.56 -1.93
CA GLY A 85 -6.86 1.60 -0.49
C GLY A 85 -8.25 1.07 -0.11
N GLU A 86 -9.31 1.54 -0.78
CA GLU A 86 -10.68 1.07 -0.55
C GLU A 86 -10.89 -0.41 -0.89
N ILE A 87 -10.23 -0.92 -1.94
CA ILE A 87 -10.27 -2.35 -2.29
C ILE A 87 -9.62 -3.16 -1.16
N LEU A 88 -8.44 -2.76 -0.70
CA LEU A 88 -7.70 -3.47 0.35
C LEU A 88 -8.43 -3.42 1.69
N ALA A 89 -8.95 -2.26 2.10
CA ALA A 89 -9.69 -2.09 3.34
C ALA A 89 -10.95 -2.96 3.41
N ARG A 90 -11.58 -3.27 2.26
CA ARG A 90 -12.74 -4.17 2.19
C ARG A 90 -12.37 -5.65 2.10
N GLY A 91 -11.21 -5.97 1.51
CA GLY A 91 -10.81 -7.35 1.25
C GLY A 91 -9.92 -8.00 2.31
N ILE A 92 -9.28 -7.19 3.15
CA ILE A 92 -8.35 -7.64 4.18
C ILE A 92 -8.93 -7.31 5.56
N ASP A 93 -9.10 -8.35 6.39
CA ASP A 93 -9.61 -8.25 7.77
C ASP A 93 -8.49 -7.85 8.75
N ALA A 94 -7.73 -6.82 8.38
CA ALA A 94 -6.66 -6.24 9.17
C ALA A 94 -6.44 -4.77 8.75
N PRO A 95 -6.08 -3.87 9.68
CA PRO A 95 -5.76 -2.49 9.33
C PRO A 95 -4.56 -2.40 8.38
N ILE A 96 -4.68 -1.53 7.38
CA ILE A 96 -3.64 -1.24 6.38
C ILE A 96 -3.44 0.27 6.32
N TRP A 97 -2.20 0.69 6.20
CA TRP A 97 -1.82 2.09 6.09
C TRP A 97 -0.99 2.33 4.84
N PHE A 98 -1.11 3.53 4.31
CA PHE A 98 -0.37 4.03 3.17
C PHE A 98 0.47 5.22 3.63
N VAL A 99 1.75 5.23 3.29
CA VAL A 99 2.67 6.34 3.57
C VAL A 99 3.09 6.97 2.26
N ASP A 100 2.71 8.23 2.08
CA ASP A 100 2.97 8.98 0.87
C ASP A 100 4.36 9.63 0.85
N SER A 101 4.73 10.31 -0.24
CA SER A 101 6.08 10.89 -0.37
C SER A 101 6.33 12.11 0.52
N ALA A 102 5.29 12.61 1.20
CA ALA A 102 5.39 13.67 2.19
C ALA A 102 5.30 13.12 3.62
N ASP A 103 5.54 11.82 3.80
CA ASP A 103 5.46 11.09 5.07
C ASP A 103 4.08 11.14 5.74
N THR A 104 3.03 11.44 4.96
CA THR A 104 1.66 11.43 5.49
C THR A 104 1.15 10.00 5.54
N VAL A 105 0.63 9.62 6.71
CA VAL A 105 0.03 8.30 6.96
C VAL A 105 -1.47 8.34 6.73
N TRP A 106 -1.95 7.40 5.92
CA TRP A 106 -3.35 7.28 5.54
C TRP A 106 -3.85 5.87 5.90
N PRO A 107 -4.88 5.73 6.74
CA PRO A 107 -5.65 4.48 6.77
C PRO A 107 -6.19 4.16 5.38
N ALA A 108 -6.18 2.89 4.97
CA ALA A 108 -6.53 2.48 3.61
C ALA A 108 -7.94 2.92 3.17
N ASP A 109 -8.89 3.04 4.10
CA ASP A 109 -10.27 3.49 3.85
C ASP A 109 -10.46 5.01 3.96
N GLN A 110 -9.40 5.78 4.21
CA GLN A 110 -9.44 7.22 4.48
C GLN A 110 -8.44 8.03 3.64
N ILE A 111 -7.93 7.45 2.55
CA ILE A 111 -7.02 8.13 1.64
C ILE A 111 -7.77 9.26 0.91
N ASP A 112 -7.40 10.50 1.19
CA ASP A 112 -7.90 11.67 0.46
C ASP A 112 -7.03 11.92 -0.78
N ALA A 113 -7.51 11.49 -1.94
CA ALA A 113 -6.80 11.59 -3.21
C ALA A 113 -6.35 13.02 -3.57
N GLU A 114 -7.03 14.06 -3.08
CA GLU A 114 -6.65 15.46 -3.35
C GLU A 114 -5.41 15.90 -2.57
N ARG A 115 -5.06 15.14 -1.52
CA ARG A 115 -3.99 15.48 -0.56
C ARG A 115 -2.80 14.52 -0.61
N VAL A 116 -2.92 13.39 -1.30
CA VAL A 116 -1.82 12.43 -1.45
C VAL A 116 -0.66 13.06 -2.21
N ALA A 117 0.52 13.04 -1.60
CA ALA A 117 1.76 13.40 -2.27
C ALA A 117 2.35 12.20 -3.01
N LEU A 118 2.49 12.32 -4.34
CA LEU A 118 3.19 11.34 -5.17
C LEU A 118 4.50 11.95 -5.65
N GLY A 119 5.61 11.24 -5.43
CA GLY A 119 6.95 11.62 -5.89
C GLY A 119 7.23 11.34 -7.37
#